data_AF-A0A7V1F5P6-F1
#
_entry.id   AF-A0A7V1F5P6-F1
#
_cell.length_a   1.000
_cell.length_b   1.000
_cell.length_c   1.000
_cell.angle_alpha   90.00
_cell.angle_beta   90.00
_cell.angle_gamma   90.00
#
_symmetry.space_group_name_H-M   'P 1'
#
loop_
_entity.id
_entity.type
_entity.pdbx_description
1 polymer ?
#
loop_
_entity_poly.entity_id
_entity_poly.type
_entity_poly.pdbx_seq_one_letter_code
_entity_poly.pdbx_strand_id
1 'polypeptide(L)'
;MFSSEGIPILPLLFILPFISGLLTGLTIGFVSSTFPIIMGLENAHHISAISFAFASGYVGVLLSPVHLCLILTREYFGAEMHGIYRKTVTASILIMTVALIEYFILTR
;
A
#
# COMPACT_ATOMS: atom_id res chain seq x y z
N MET A 1 4.38 24.82 -8.18
CA MET A 1 3.60 24.97 -9.44
C MET A 1 2.61 23.81 -9.67
N PHE A 2 2.12 23.14 -8.62
CA PHE A 2 1.06 22.11 -8.70
C PHE A 2 -0.18 22.48 -7.86
N SER A 3 -0.24 23.69 -7.32
CA SER A 3 -1.32 24.16 -6.45
C SER A 3 -2.55 24.67 -7.21
N SER A 4 -2.64 24.47 -8.54
CA SER A 4 -3.67 25.11 -9.38
C SER A 4 -4.53 24.18 -10.24
N GLU A 5 -4.41 22.84 -10.12
CA GLU A 5 -5.26 21.92 -10.90
C GLU A 5 -6.14 20.96 -10.07
N GLY A 6 -6.20 21.08 -8.74
CA GLY A 6 -7.15 20.28 -7.96
C GLY A 6 -6.99 18.77 -8.15
N ILE A 7 -5.83 18.31 -8.63
CA ILE A 7 -5.51 16.88 -8.68
C ILE A 7 -5.26 16.49 -7.22
N PRO A 8 -6.14 15.67 -6.61
CA PRO A 8 -5.91 15.24 -5.25
C PRO A 8 -4.57 14.52 -5.22
N ILE A 9 -3.69 14.84 -4.29
CA ILE A 9 -2.41 14.12 -4.11
C ILE A 9 -2.63 12.64 -3.68
N LEU A 10 -3.87 12.32 -3.32
CA LEU A 10 -4.31 11.03 -2.78
C LEU A 10 -4.12 9.84 -3.74
N PRO A 11 -4.54 9.91 -5.01
CA PRO A 11 -4.37 8.82 -5.95
C PRO A 11 -2.90 8.59 -6.24
N LEU A 12 -2.06 9.63 -6.22
CA LEU A 12 -0.62 9.48 -6.42
C LEU A 12 0.02 8.75 -5.23
N LEU A 13 -0.36 9.13 -4.00
CA LEU A 13 0.05 8.47 -2.77
C LEU A 13 -0.48 7.04 -2.66
N PHE A 14 -1.56 6.69 -3.37
CA PHE A 14 -2.09 5.33 -3.42
C PHE A 14 -1.42 4.49 -4.52
N ILE A 15 -1.49 4.94 -5.77
CA ILE A 15 -1.12 4.17 -6.97
C ILE A 15 0.37 3.85 -6.97
N LEU A 16 1.23 4.81 -6.67
CA LEU A 16 2.68 4.62 -6.71
C LEU A 16 3.14 3.49 -5.77
N PRO A 17 2.89 3.56 -4.45
CA PRO A 17 3.34 2.52 -3.54
C PRO A 17 2.52 1.24 -3.71
N PHE A 18 1.24 1.31 -4.09
CA PHE A 18 0.42 0.11 -4.34
C PHE A 18 0.96 -0.74 -5.50
N ILE A 19 1.25 -0.13 -6.66
CA ILE A 19 1.81 -0.85 -7.81
C ILE A 19 3.22 -1.35 -7.48
N SER A 20 4.05 -0.49 -6.90
CA SER A 20 5.42 -0.85 -6.52
C SER A 20 5.43 -2.02 -5.53
N GLY A 21 4.56 -1.98 -4.52
CA GLY A 21 4.37 -3.04 -3.53
C GLY A 21 3.83 -4.34 -4.13
N LEU A 22 2.89 -4.25 -5.07
CA LEU A 22 2.34 -5.41 -5.78
C LEU A 22 3.39 -6.11 -6.64
N LEU A 23 4.27 -5.34 -7.29
CA LEU A 23 5.35 -5.88 -8.12
C LEU A 23 6.51 -6.46 -7.29
N THR A 24 6.92 -5.79 -6.22
CA THR A 24 8.05 -6.26 -5.39
C THR A 24 7.67 -7.37 -4.42
N GLY A 25 6.41 -7.39 -3.92
CA GLY A 25 5.98 -8.34 -2.90
C GLY A 25 6.76 -8.23 -1.57
N LEU A 26 7.54 -7.14 -1.40
CA LEU A 26 8.42 -6.88 -0.27
C LEU A 26 8.24 -5.44 0.19
N THR A 27 8.04 -5.25 1.49
CA THR A 27 7.86 -3.93 2.11
C THR A 27 9.04 -3.01 1.85
N ILE A 28 10.28 -3.51 1.96
CA ILE A 28 11.49 -2.71 1.74
C ILE A 28 11.60 -2.23 0.28
N GLY A 29 11.13 -3.03 -0.68
CA GLY A 29 11.21 -2.72 -2.11
C GLY A 29 10.40 -1.50 -2.50
N PHE A 30 9.13 -1.46 -2.11
CA PHE A 30 8.31 -0.28 -2.40
C PHE A 30 8.68 0.92 -1.54
N VAL A 31 9.06 0.74 -0.27
CA VAL A 31 9.43 1.87 0.61
C VAL A 31 10.65 2.60 0.04
N SER A 32 11.72 1.87 -0.29
CA SER A 32 12.93 2.46 -0.88
C SER A 32 12.69 3.13 -2.24
N SER A 33 11.78 2.61 -3.04
CA SER A 33 11.48 3.18 -4.36
C SER A 33 10.57 4.40 -4.27
N THR A 34 9.57 4.37 -3.39
CA THR A 34 8.46 5.34 -3.41
C THR A 34 8.66 6.48 -2.41
N PHE A 35 9.31 6.24 -1.27
CA PHE A 35 9.49 7.27 -0.25
C PHE A 35 10.38 8.44 -0.70
N PRO A 36 11.48 8.24 -1.45
CA PRO A 36 12.26 9.37 -1.98
C PRO A 36 11.41 10.29 -2.88
N ILE A 37 10.51 9.69 -3.66
CA ILE A 37 9.58 10.43 -4.55
C ILE A 37 8.57 11.22 -3.71
N ILE A 38 8.00 10.60 -2.68
CA ILE A 38 7.04 11.25 -1.76
C ILE A 38 7.71 12.39 -0.98
N MET A 39 8.93 12.19 -0.47
CA MET A 39 9.68 13.23 0.25
C MET A 39 10.04 14.44 -0.63
N GLY A 40 10.18 14.24 -1.94
CA GLY A 40 10.38 15.33 -2.90
C GLY A 40 9.13 16.17 -3.17
N LEU A 41 7.96 15.76 -2.67
CA LEU A 41 6.69 16.47 -2.88
C LEU A 41 6.40 17.41 -1.70
N GLU A 42 6.42 18.73 -1.95
CA GLU A 42 6.24 19.78 -0.92
C GLU A 42 4.98 19.62 -0.05
N ASN A 43 3.91 18.98 -0.57
CA ASN A 43 2.65 18.76 0.15
C ASN A 43 2.53 17.37 0.81
N ALA A 44 3.56 16.51 0.72
CA ALA A 44 3.53 15.16 1.28
C ALA A 44 4.36 15.03 2.58
N HIS A 45 4.83 16.15 3.14
CA HIS A 45 5.54 16.16 4.44
C HIS A 45 4.59 15.97 5.64
N HIS A 46 3.28 15.99 5.39
CA HIS A 46 2.30 15.65 6.41
C HIS A 46 2.35 14.16 6.74
N ILE A 47 2.38 13.84 8.03
CA ILE A 47 2.38 12.46 8.55
C ILE A 47 1.20 11.66 7.99
N SER A 48 0.05 12.32 7.76
CA SER A 48 -1.14 11.71 7.13
C SER A 48 -0.86 11.16 5.72
N ALA A 49 -0.13 11.91 4.90
CA ALA A 49 0.21 11.50 3.53
C ALA A 49 1.17 10.31 3.52
N ILE A 50 2.17 10.33 4.42
CA ILE A 50 3.18 9.27 4.53
C ILE A 50 2.54 7.97 5.05
N SER A 51 1.74 8.05 6.12
CA SER A 51 1.02 6.89 6.67
C SER A 51 0.07 6.28 5.64
N PHE A 52 -0.66 7.11 4.89
CA PHE A 52 -1.56 6.64 3.84
C PHE A 52 -0.81 5.97 2.67
N ALA A 53 0.31 6.57 2.23
CA ALA A 53 1.16 5.98 1.19
C ALA A 53 1.80 4.65 1.64
N PHE A 54 2.19 4.55 2.91
CA PHE A 54 2.70 3.32 3.47
C PHE A 54 1.62 2.22 3.51
N ALA A 55 0.43 2.56 4.00
CA ALA A 55 -0.69 1.61 4.08
C ALA A 55 -1.10 1.08 2.70
N SER A 56 -1.19 1.95 1.70
CA SER A 56 -1.53 1.56 0.33
C SER A 56 -0.48 0.65 -0.31
N GLY A 57 0.81 0.94 -0.13
CA GLY A 57 1.88 0.03 -0.58
C GLY A 57 1.90 -1.30 0.15
N TYR A 58 1.65 -1.29 1.46
CA TYR A 58 1.56 -2.51 2.27
C TYR A 58 0.43 -3.42 1.80
N VAL A 59 -0.73 -2.83 1.47
CA VAL A 59 -1.85 -3.56 0.87
C VAL A 59 -1.47 -4.16 -0.50
N GLY A 60 -0.73 -3.42 -1.33
CA GLY A 60 -0.18 -3.94 -2.58
C GLY A 60 0.74 -5.15 -2.36
N VAL A 61 1.64 -5.09 -1.37
CA VAL A 61 2.51 -6.21 -0.98
C VAL A 61 1.73 -7.43 -0.54
N LEU A 62 0.69 -7.25 0.29
CA LEU A 62 -0.14 -8.36 0.77
C LEU A 62 -0.92 -9.05 -0.36
N LEU A 63 -1.47 -8.26 -1.30
CA LEU A 63 -2.20 -8.79 -2.46
C LEU A 63 -1.28 -9.42 -3.51
N SER A 64 0.03 -9.20 -3.41
CA SER A 64 1.01 -9.72 -4.36
C SER A 64 1.06 -11.25 -4.32
N PRO A 65 0.87 -11.94 -5.45
CA PRO A 65 1.01 -13.39 -5.54
C PRO A 65 2.46 -13.86 -5.37
N VAL A 66 3.42 -12.92 -5.43
CA VAL A 66 4.87 -13.17 -5.30
C VAL A 66 5.32 -13.14 -3.83
N HIS A 67 4.42 -12.90 -2.88
CA HIS A 67 4.78 -12.87 -1.47
C HIS A 67 5.29 -14.26 -1.04
N LEU A 68 6.60 -14.36 -0.79
CA LEU A 68 7.31 -15.61 -0.54
C LEU A 68 6.68 -16.43 0.59
N CYS A 69 6.19 -15.76 1.64
CA CYS A 69 5.51 -16.42 2.76
C CYS A 69 4.24 -17.17 2.30
N LEU A 70 3.53 -16.66 1.30
CA LEU A 70 2.28 -17.24 0.80
C LEU A 70 2.54 -18.45 -0.10
N ILE A 71 3.59 -18.37 -0.92
CA ILE A 71 4.07 -19.48 -1.77
C ILE A 71 4.58 -20.63 -0.89
N LEU A 72 5.44 -20.33 0.10
CA LEU A 72 5.97 -21.35 1.01
C LEU A 72 4.88 -21.99 1.86
N THR A 73 3.90 -21.21 2.35
CA THR A 73 2.77 -21.77 3.12
C THR A 73 1.93 -22.71 2.26
N ARG A 74 1.66 -22.35 1.00
CA ARG A 74 0.96 -23.22 0.05
C ARG A 74 1.74 -24.49 -0.24
N GLU A 75 3.03 -24.39 -0.48
CA GLU A 75 3.90 -25.53 -0.82
C GLU A 75 4.10 -26.46 0.39
N TYR A 76 4.21 -25.90 1.59
CA TYR A 76 4.36 -26.66 2.84
C TYR A 76 3.06 -27.34 3.31
N PHE A 77 1.91 -26.64 3.25
CA PHE A 77 0.62 -27.16 3.73
C PHE A 77 -0.28 -27.76 2.65
N GLY A 78 0.07 -27.65 1.36
CA GLY A 78 -0.78 -28.11 0.25
C GLY A 78 -2.13 -27.39 0.17
N ALA A 79 -2.24 -26.20 0.76
CA ALA A 79 -3.51 -25.50 0.93
C ALA A 79 -4.03 -24.88 -0.38
N GLU A 80 -5.36 -24.84 -0.53
CA GLU A 80 -6.01 -24.22 -1.68
C GLU A 80 -5.76 -22.70 -1.71
N MET A 81 -5.19 -22.22 -2.82
CA MET A 81 -4.86 -20.80 -3.02
C MET A 81 -6.07 -19.88 -2.84
N HIS A 82 -7.27 -20.35 -3.17
CA HIS A 82 -8.50 -19.58 -3.07
C HIS A 82 -8.86 -19.23 -1.60
N GLY A 83 -8.61 -20.15 -0.66
CA GLY A 83 -8.89 -19.93 0.76
C GLY A 83 -7.93 -18.92 1.40
N ILE A 84 -6.65 -18.98 1.03
CA ILE A 84 -5.62 -18.06 1.50
C ILE A 84 -5.86 -16.67 0.92
N TYR A 85 -6.10 -16.57 -0.39
CA TYR A 85 -6.34 -15.29 -1.04
C TYR A 85 -7.59 -14.59 -0.48
N ARG A 86 -8.66 -15.34 -0.17
CA ARG A 86 -9.86 -14.76 0.47
C ARG A 86 -9.53 -14.10 1.80
N LYS A 87 -8.73 -14.75 2.65
CA LYS A 87 -8.30 -14.17 3.94
C LYS A 87 -7.40 -12.94 3.75
N THR A 88 -6.46 -13.01 2.81
CA THR A 88 -5.55 -11.90 2.50
C THR A 88 -6.30 -10.68 1.95
N VAL A 89 -7.30 -10.90 1.09
CA VAL A 89 -8.18 -9.84 0.60
C VAL A 89 -9.00 -9.23 1.73
N THR A 90 -9.56 -10.02 2.66
CA THR A 90 -10.27 -9.50 3.84
C THR A 90 -9.35 -8.61 4.69
N ALA A 91 -8.12 -9.05 4.94
CA ALA A 91 -7.14 -8.26 5.70
C ALA A 91 -6.76 -6.96 4.95
N SER A 92 -6.60 -7.03 3.63
CA SER A 92 -6.30 -5.88 2.78
C SER A 92 -7.41 -4.82 2.82
N ILE A 93 -8.68 -5.26 2.77
CA ILE A 93 -9.84 -4.39 2.89
C ILE A 93 -9.85 -3.70 4.26
N LEU A 94 -9.60 -4.44 5.35
CA LEU A 94 -9.52 -3.87 6.70
C LEU A 94 -8.46 -2.78 6.81
N ILE A 95 -7.25 -3.03 6.28
CA ILE A 95 -6.15 -2.06 6.30
C ILE A 95 -6.53 -0.82 5.50
N MET A 96 -7.16 -0.97 4.32
CA MET A 96 -7.62 0.17 3.53
C MET A 96 -8.71 0.98 4.23
N THR A 97 -9.64 0.34 4.94
CA THR A 97 -10.64 1.06 5.73
C THR A 97 -10.01 1.86 6.87
N VAL A 98 -9.02 1.29 7.57
CA VAL A 98 -8.29 2.01 8.63
C VAL A 98 -7.49 3.17 8.05
N ALA A 99 -6.80 2.97 6.92
CA ALA A 99 -6.04 4.03 6.25
C ALA A 99 -6.93 5.20 5.79
N LEU A 100 -8.15 4.92 5.31
CA LEU A 100 -9.13 5.95 4.98
C LEU A 100 -9.62 6.71 6.22
N ILE A 101 -9.87 6.01 7.33
CA ILE A 101 -10.28 6.62 8.60
C ILE A 101 -9.18 7.53 9.14
N GLU A 102 -7.93 7.04 9.17
CA GLU A 102 -6.75 7.83 9.57
C GLU A 102 -6.60 9.07 8.70
N TYR A 103 -6.73 8.93 7.37
CA TYR A 103 -6.66 10.05 6.45
C TYR A 103 -7.74 11.11 6.74
N PHE A 104 -8.98 10.69 7.02
CA PHE A 104 -10.08 11.60 7.36
C PHE A 104 -9.94 12.24 8.75
N ILE A 105 -9.41 11.52 9.73
CA ILE A 105 -9.17 12.02 11.10
C ILE A 105 -8.02 13.04 11.10
N LEU A 106 -6.97 12.79 10.34
CA LEU A 106 -5.74 13.58 10.36
C LEU A 106 -5.74 14.73 9.32
N THR A 107 -6.70 14.74 8.39
CA THR A 107 -7.00 15.86 7.47
C THR A 107 -7.99 16.87 8.06
N ARG A 108 -8.65 16.53 9.19
CA ARG A 108 -9.44 17.46 10.01
C ARG A 108 -8.54 18.38 10.82
#